data_AF-A0A3T0EAV1-F1
#
_entry.id   AF-A0A3T0EAV1-F1
#
_cell.length_a   1.000
_cell.length_b   1.000
_cell.length_c   1.000
_cell.angle_alpha   90.00
_cell.angle_beta   90.00
_cell.angle_gamma   90.00
#
_symmetry.space_group_name_H-M   'P 1'
#
loop_
_entity.id
_entity.type
_entity.pdbx_description
1 polymer ?
#
loop_
_entity_poly.entity_id
_entity_poly.type
_entity_poly.pdbx_seq_one_letter_code
_entity_poly.pdbx_strand_id
1 'polypeptide(L)' 'MNAHWAACLSFAVLRLGLTPQAFWALSLAEWRALTQPVAGVPDLPDPAALRALAARFPD' A
#
# COMPACT_ATOMS: atom_id res chain seq x y z
N MET A 1 -10.94 19.62 -2.62
CA MET A 1 -10.70 18.16 -2.63
C MET A 1 -10.76 17.65 -1.20
N ASN A 2 -11.50 16.58 -0.91
CA ASN A 2 -11.59 15.99 0.44
C ASN A 2 -10.22 15.46 0.88
N ALA A 3 -9.84 15.66 2.14
CA ALA A 3 -8.57 15.19 2.71
C ALA A 3 -8.37 13.68 2.53
N HIS A 4 -9.45 12.89 2.61
CA HIS A 4 -9.40 11.44 2.37
C HIS A 4 -8.95 11.11 0.95
N TRP A 5 -9.55 11.75 -0.06
CA TRP A 5 -9.19 11.53 -1.46
C TRP A 5 -7.77 12.01 -1.79
N ALA A 6 -7.29 13.07 -1.13
CA ALA A 6 -5.90 13.51 -1.25
C ALA A 6 -4.92 12.45 -0.71
N ALA A 7 -5.24 11.79 0.41
CA ALA A 7 -4.44 10.70 0.95
C ALA A 7 -4.44 9.47 0.04
N CYS A 8 -5.60 9.08 -0.51
CA CYS A 8 -5.69 7.98 -1.48
C CYS A 8 -4.87 8.25 -2.74
N LEU A 9 -4.94 9.46 -3.30
CA LEU A 9 -4.15 9.84 -4.47
C LEU A 9 -2.65 9.80 -4.18
N SER A 10 -2.23 10.34 -3.02
CA SER A 10 -0.83 10.30 -2.59
C SER A 10 -0.31 8.87 -2.47
N PHE A 11 -1.09 7.98 -1.83
CA PHE A 11 -0.76 6.56 -1.73
C PHE A 11 -0.68 5.89 -3.12
N ALA A 12 -1.67 6.10 -3.98
CA ALA A 12 -1.71 5.51 -5.32
C ALA A 12 -0.48 5.90 -6.16
N VAL A 13 -0.08 7.17 -6.13
CA VAL A 13 1.07 7.66 -6.91
C VAL A 13 2.40 7.22 -6.29
N LEU A 14 2.57 7.41 -4.98
CA LEU A 14 3.86 7.23 -4.32
C LEU A 14 4.16 5.78 -3.91
N ARG A 15 3.12 4.97 -3.64
CA ARG A 15 3.27 3.59 -3.16
C ARG A 15 2.92 2.55 -4.23
N LEU A 16 1.87 2.80 -5.01
CA LEU A 16 1.45 1.87 -6.08
C LEU A 16 2.04 2.23 -7.46
N GLY A 17 2.67 3.40 -7.60
CA GLY A 17 3.29 3.85 -8.87
C GLY A 17 2.28 4.21 -9.97
N LEU A 18 1.01 4.46 -9.61
CA LEU A 18 -0.01 4.85 -10.56
C LEU A 18 0.19 6.31 -11.00
N THR A 19 -0.15 6.62 -12.25
CA THR A 19 -0.27 8.02 -12.66
C THR A 19 -1.54 8.63 -12.04
N PRO A 20 -1.59 9.95 -11.80
CA PRO A 20 -2.80 10.60 -11.29
C PRO A 20 -4.03 10.32 -12.16
N GLN A 21 -3.85 10.29 -13.49
CA GLN A 21 -4.93 9.99 -14.42
C GLN A 21 -5.42 8.55 -14.29
N ALA A 22 -4.51 7.58 -14.15
CA ALA A 22 -4.89 6.18 -13.95
C ALA A 22 -5.70 6.01 -12.65
N PHE A 23 -5.31 6.66 -11.56
CA PHE A 23 -6.06 6.64 -10.31
C PHE A 23 -7.50 7.13 -10.46
N TRP A 24 -7.72 8.27 -11.14
CA TRP A 24 -9.06 8.80 -11.34
C TRP A 24 -9.91 8.00 -12.34
N ALA A 25 -9.27 7.19 -13.19
CA ALA A 25 -9.96 6.29 -14.11
C ALA A 25 -10.40 4.97 -13.45
N LEU A 26 -9.83 4.62 -12.29
CA LEU A 26 -10.22 3.40 -11.57
C LEU A 26 -11.66 3.48 -11.09
N SER A 27 -12.37 2.36 -11.21
CA SER A 27 -13.62 2.16 -10.48
C SER A 27 -13.36 1.95 -8.99
N LEU A 28 -14.40 2.16 -8.17
CA LEU A 28 -14.30 1.92 -6.73
C LEU A 28 -14.00 0.45 -6.39
N ALA A 29 -14.45 -0.50 -7.23
CA ALA A 29 -14.19 -1.91 -7.03
C ALA A 29 -12.71 -2.25 -7.24
N GLU A 30 -12.09 -1.70 -8.29
CA GLU A 30 -10.67 -1.88 -8.57
C GLU A 30 -9.82 -1.21 -7.50
N TRP A 31 -10.17 0.01 -7.07
CA TRP A 31 -9.48 0.66 -5.97
C TRP A 31 -9.51 -0.18 -4.68
N ARG A 32 -10.67 -0.77 -4.35
CA ARG A 32 -10.80 -1.67 -3.20
C ARG A 32 -9.93 -2.90 -3.38
N ALA A 33 -9.90 -3.53 -4.56
CA ALA A 33 -9.06 -4.69 -4.79
C ALA A 33 -7.55 -4.40 -4.60
N LEU A 34 -7.09 -3.20 -4.97
CA LEU A 34 -5.69 -2.76 -4.79
C LEU A 34 -5.32 -2.40 -3.36
N THR A 35 -6.29 -1.99 -2.55
CA THR A 35 -6.06 -1.47 -1.19
C THR A 35 -6.58 -2.37 -0.09
N GLN A 36 -7.31 -3.43 -0.45
CA GLN A 36 -7.83 -4.38 0.51
C GLN A 36 -6.64 -5.09 1.16
N PRO A 37 -6.53 -5.04 2.50
CA PRO A 37 -5.52 -5.80 3.20
C PRO A 37 -5.74 -7.29 2.88
N VAL A 38 -4.67 -7.96 2.47
CA VAL A 38 -4.70 -9.41 2.24
C VAL A 38 -5.06 -10.06 3.57
N ALA A 39 -6.20 -10.73 3.62
CA ALA A 39 -6.68 -11.39 4.83
C ALA A 39 -5.59 -12.34 5.36
N GLY A 40 -5.19 -12.16 6.62
CA GLY A 40 -4.18 -12.98 7.28
C GLY A 40 -2.76 -12.42 7.27
N VAL A 41 -2.50 -11.27 6.62
CA VAL A 41 -1.23 -10.57 6.78
C VAL A 41 -1.36 -9.58 7.95
N PRO A 42 -0.60 -9.73 9.04
CA PRO A 42 -0.61 -8.75 10.12
C PRO A 42 -0.13 -7.39 9.59
N ASP A 43 -0.82 -6.33 10.02
CA ASP A 43 -0.60 -4.93 9.60
C ASP A 43 0.82 -4.42 9.93
N LEU A 44 1.49 -5.11 10.87
CA LEU A 44 2.86 -4.88 11.27
C LEU A 44 3.67 -6.16 11.09
N PRO A 45 4.86 -6.11 10.45
CA PRO A 45 5.77 -7.25 10.45
C PRO A 45 6.18 -7.55 11.89
N ASP A 46 6.13 -8.83 12.28
CA ASP A 46 6.62 -9.29 13.58
C ASP A 46 8.05 -8.75 13.80
N PRO A 47 8.29 -7.94 14.85
CA PRO A 47 9.61 -7.37 15.13
C PRO A 47 10.72 -8.41 15.23
N ALA A 48 10.40 -9.63 15.68
CA ALA A 48 11.36 -10.73 15.72
C ALA A 48 11.69 -11.23 14.31
N ALA A 49 10.66 -11.43 13.47
CA ALA A 49 10.85 -11.80 12.07
C ALA A 49 11.64 -10.75 11.28
N LEU A 50 11.39 -9.46 11.54
CA LEU A 50 12.13 -8.37 10.90
C LEU A 50 13.62 -8.39 11.28
N ARG A 51 13.94 -8.58 12.57
CA ARG A 51 15.33 -8.72 13.04
C ARG A 51 16.01 -9.96 12.45
N ALA A 52 15.30 -11.08 12.36
CA ALA A 52 15.83 -12.29 11.74
C ALA A 52 16.14 -12.10 10.25
N LEU A 53 15.29 -11.34 9.54
CA LEU A 53 15.49 -11.05 8.12
C LEU A 53 16.68 -10.10 7.90
N ALA A 54 16.82 -9.07 8.74
CA ALA A 54 17.96 -8.16 8.73
C ALA A 54 19.29 -8.89 9.04
N ALA A 55 19.28 -9.85 9.97
CA ALA A 55 20.46 -10.68 10.27
C ALA A 55 20.81 -11.67 9.14
N ARG A 56 19.82 -12.09 8.34
CA ARG A 56 20.02 -13.05 7.23
C ARG A 56 20.58 -12.40 5.97
N PHE A 57 20.29 -11.12 5.75
CA PHE A 57 20.81 -10.34 4.63
C PHE A 57 21.55 -9.10 5.16
N PRO A 58 22.73 -9.28 5.78
CA PRO A 58 23.62 -8.15 6.04
C PRO A 58 24.18 -7.67 4.70
N ASP A 59 24.15 -6.35 4.47
CA ASP A 59 24.72 -5.72 3.26
C ASP A 59 26.18 -6.14 3.01
#